data_AF-X1QWT4-F1
#
_entry.id   AF-X1QWT4-F1
#
_cell.length_a   1.000
_cell.length_b   1.000
_cell.length_c   1.000
_cell.angle_alpha   90.00
_cell.angle_beta   90.00
_cell.angle_gamma   90.00
#
_symmetry.space_group_name_H-M   'P 1'
#
loop_
_entity.id
_entity.type
_entity.pdbx_description
1 polymer ?
#
loop_
_entity_poly.entity_id
_entity_poly.type
_entity_poly.pdbx_seq_one_letter_code
_entity_poly.pdbx_strand_id
1 'polypeptide(L)'
;MSIDKAEKTLSLQLDWVRTADAKMPPIFAINLAMLGVIVALIKAHSTWTICQGIFSALCLLPLLLSIAFLSLSMFPRLSGPKGSNIFFGGITKKSEDKFIEEVRTISDDAYEEDVLAQAYRNAEIAEEKFKFTKYAFISSFVSVPFWLATIYLIYV
;
A
#
# COMPACT_ATOMS: atom_id res chain seq x y z
N MET A 1 18.11 10.25 23.93
CA MET A 1 17.46 9.04 24.49
C MET A 1 18.46 7.89 24.28
N SER A 2 18.25 6.62 24.66
CA SER A 2 19.26 5.62 24.26
C SER A 2 19.13 5.32 22.76
N ILE A 3 20.25 5.18 22.04
CA ILE A 3 20.26 4.79 20.63
C ILE A 3 19.42 3.52 20.42
N ASP A 4 19.54 2.53 21.30
CA ASP A 4 18.70 1.32 21.30
C ASP A 4 17.19 1.60 21.23
N LYS A 5 16.73 2.65 21.94
CA LYS A 5 15.30 3.03 21.93
C LYS A 5 14.92 3.71 20.62
N ALA A 6 15.81 4.52 20.04
CA ALA A 6 15.61 5.10 18.72
C ALA A 6 15.53 4.01 17.64
N GLU A 7 16.49 3.07 17.63
CA GLU A 7 16.52 1.95 16.68
C GLU A 7 15.31 1.04 16.82
N LYS A 8 14.90 0.73 18.05
CA LYS A 8 13.67 -0.03 18.31
C LYS A 8 12.43 0.69 17.79
N THR A 9 12.37 2.02 17.93
CA THR A 9 11.27 2.82 17.39
C THR A 9 11.24 2.74 15.87
N LEU A 10 12.39 2.90 15.20
CA LEU A 10 12.51 2.72 13.75
C LEU A 10 12.08 1.32 13.31
N SER A 11 12.54 0.27 14.00
CA SER A 11 12.17 -1.12 13.70
C SER A 11 10.66 -1.34 13.77
N LEU A 12 9.99 -0.79 14.78
CA LEU A 12 8.53 -0.87 14.90
C LEU A 12 7.83 -0.23 13.69
N GLN A 13 8.32 0.92 13.20
CA GLN A 13 7.72 1.57 12.03
C GLN A 13 7.95 0.77 10.75
N LEU A 14 9.14 0.19 10.59
CA LEU A 14 9.42 -0.71 9.47
C LEU A 14 8.50 -1.95 9.49
N ASP A 15 8.21 -2.51 10.66
CA ASP A 15 7.26 -3.62 10.81
C ASP A 15 5.83 -3.23 10.47
N TRP A 16 5.40 -2.02 10.82
CA TRP A 16 4.10 -1.50 10.40
C TRP A 16 3.99 -1.36 8.88
N VAL A 17 5.04 -0.84 8.23
CA VAL A 17 5.11 -0.77 6.76
C VAL A 17 5.02 -2.17 6.15
N ARG A 18 5.82 -3.14 6.63
CA ARG A 18 5.78 -4.54 6.16
C ARG A 18 4.41 -5.16 6.36
N THR A 19 3.74 -4.87 7.47
CA THR A 19 2.41 -5.39 7.77
C THR A 19 1.35 -4.85 6.81
N ALA A 20 1.43 -3.56 6.46
CA ALA A 20 0.56 -3.00 5.42
C ALA A 20 0.86 -3.65 4.06
N ASP A 21 2.13 -3.83 3.70
CA ASP A 21 2.56 -4.46 2.46
C ASP A 21 2.11 -5.91 2.33
N ALA A 22 2.13 -6.69 3.40
CA ALA A 22 1.68 -8.07 3.41
C ALA A 22 0.16 -8.23 3.17
N LYS A 23 -0.65 -7.22 3.52
CA LYS A 23 -2.11 -7.27 3.37
C LYS A 23 -2.58 -7.00 1.94
N MET A 24 -1.80 -6.29 1.13
CA MET A 24 -2.25 -5.82 -0.19
C MET A 24 -2.34 -6.91 -1.28
N PRO A 25 -1.32 -7.77 -1.50
CA PRO A 25 -1.33 -8.72 -2.61
C PRO A 25 -2.52 -9.69 -2.60
N PRO A 26 -2.93 -10.29 -1.47
CA PRO A 26 -4.09 -11.18 -1.44
C PRO A 26 -5.39 -10.49 -1.89
N ILE A 27 -5.63 -9.27 -1.41
CA ILE A 27 -6.84 -8.51 -1.77
C ILE A 27 -6.79 -8.08 -3.24
N PHE A 28 -5.62 -7.69 -3.75
CA PHE A 28 -5.44 -7.35 -5.15
C PHE A 28 -5.77 -8.54 -6.07
N ALA A 29 -5.26 -9.73 -5.72
CA ALA A 29 -5.54 -10.96 -6.46
C ALA A 29 -7.03 -11.32 -6.46
N ILE A 30 -7.69 -11.23 -5.29
CA ILE A 30 -9.13 -11.48 -5.17
C ILE A 30 -9.93 -10.50 -6.04
N ASN A 31 -9.63 -9.19 -5.95
CA ASN A 31 -10.33 -8.18 -6.72
C ASN A 31 -10.14 -8.36 -8.24
N LEU A 32 -8.92 -8.73 -8.67
CA LEU A 32 -8.62 -8.96 -10.07
C LEU A 32 -9.36 -10.21 -10.59
N ALA A 33 -9.45 -11.27 -9.78
CA ALA A 33 -10.24 -12.46 -10.11
C ALA A 33 -11.74 -12.12 -10.22
N MET A 34 -12.28 -11.39 -9.26
CA MET A 34 -13.67 -10.91 -9.28
C MET A 34 -13.97 -10.08 -10.53
N LEU A 35 -13.06 -9.17 -10.90
CA LEU A 35 -13.18 -8.35 -12.11
C LEU A 35 -13.17 -9.21 -13.37
N GLY A 36 -12.25 -10.17 -13.46
CA GLY A 36 -12.15 -11.09 -14.60
C GLY A 36 -13.43 -11.90 -14.81
N VAL A 37 -14.01 -12.44 -13.72
CA VAL A 37 -15.28 -13.18 -13.76
C VAL A 37 -16.41 -12.31 -14.29
N ILE A 38 -16.58 -11.09 -13.76
CA ILE A 38 -17.64 -10.20 -14.24
C ILE A 38 -17.43 -9.85 -15.71
N VAL A 39 -16.23 -9.41 -16.11
CA VAL A 39 -15.97 -9.02 -17.50
C VAL A 39 -16.27 -10.17 -18.48
N ALA A 40 -15.95 -11.41 -18.10
CA ALA A 40 -16.28 -12.58 -18.90
C ALA A 40 -17.80 -12.81 -19.03
N LEU A 41 -18.55 -12.70 -17.93
CA LEU A 41 -20.01 -12.84 -17.92
C LEU A 41 -20.69 -11.73 -18.72
N ILE A 42 -20.25 -10.48 -18.55
CA ILE A 42 -20.74 -9.32 -19.30
C ILE A 42 -20.58 -9.54 -20.80
N LYS A 43 -19.41 -10.01 -21.23
CA LYS A 43 -19.12 -10.27 -22.65
C LYS A 43 -19.97 -11.40 -23.24
N ALA A 44 -20.30 -12.42 -22.43
CA ALA A 44 -21.11 -13.54 -22.87
C ALA A 44 -22.63 -13.21 -22.95
N HIS A 45 -23.07 -12.13 -22.30
CA HIS A 45 -24.48 -11.77 -22.20
C HIS A 45 -24.89 -10.75 -23.28
N SER A 46 -25.80 -11.16 -24.18
CA SER A 46 -26.17 -10.38 -25.37
C SER A 46 -27.32 -9.39 -25.16
N THR A 47 -28.21 -9.63 -24.19
CA THR A 47 -29.40 -8.81 -23.93
C THR A 47 -29.40 -8.27 -22.52
N TRP A 48 -29.44 -6.94 -22.36
CA TRP A 48 -29.31 -6.31 -21.04
C TRP A 48 -30.63 -5.74 -20.55
N THR A 49 -30.99 -6.08 -19.31
CA THR A 49 -32.00 -5.35 -18.55
C THR A 49 -31.37 -4.19 -17.78
N ILE A 50 -32.16 -3.15 -17.50
CA ILE A 50 -31.72 -2.00 -16.69
C ILE A 50 -31.23 -2.46 -15.31
N CYS A 51 -31.91 -3.44 -14.70
CA CYS A 51 -31.56 -3.98 -13.39
C CYS A 51 -30.15 -4.60 -13.40
N GLN A 52 -29.85 -5.47 -14.39
CA GLN A 52 -28.52 -6.06 -14.54
C GLN A 52 -27.42 -5.00 -14.73
N GLY A 53 -27.72 -3.95 -15.51
CA GLY A 53 -26.81 -2.82 -15.70
C GLY A 53 -26.50 -2.09 -14.40
N ILE A 54 -27.52 -1.81 -13.59
CA ILE A 54 -27.36 -1.13 -12.29
C ILE A 54 -26.52 -1.98 -11.32
N PHE A 55 -26.83 -3.27 -11.16
CA PHE A 55 -26.07 -4.14 -10.26
C PHE A 55 -24.61 -4.33 -10.71
N SER A 56 -24.40 -4.45 -12.03
CA SER A 56 -23.05 -4.52 -12.60
C SER A 56 -22.25 -3.24 -12.31
N ALA A 57 -22.87 -2.07 -12.46
CA ALA A 57 -22.23 -0.79 -12.14
C ALA A 57 -21.92 -0.65 -10.64
N LEU A 58 -22.88 -1.00 -9.78
CA LEU A 58 -22.71 -1.00 -8.32
C LEU A 58 -21.66 -2.00 -7.83
N CYS A 59 -21.38 -3.06 -8.60
CA CYS A 59 -20.24 -3.93 -8.35
C CYS A 59 -18.92 -3.32 -8.86
N LEU A 60 -18.88 -2.89 -10.12
CA LEU A 60 -17.65 -2.48 -10.79
C LEU A 60 -17.04 -1.21 -10.19
N LEU A 61 -17.86 -0.22 -9.84
CA LEU A 61 -17.38 1.04 -9.28
C LEU A 61 -16.55 0.85 -7.99
N PRO A 62 -17.08 0.23 -6.91
CA PRO A 62 -16.30 0.00 -5.69
C PRO A 62 -15.16 -1.01 -5.92
N LEU A 63 -15.30 -1.97 -6.83
CA LEU A 63 -14.23 -2.91 -7.16
C LEU A 63 -13.02 -2.20 -7.79
N LEU A 64 -13.27 -1.33 -8.78
CA LEU A 64 -12.23 -0.52 -9.43
C LEU A 64 -11.62 0.50 -8.47
N LEU A 65 -12.42 1.13 -7.60
CA LEU A 65 -11.91 1.98 -6.52
C LEU A 65 -10.99 1.20 -5.58
N SER A 66 -11.35 -0.03 -5.22
CA SER A 66 -10.47 -0.86 -4.40
C SER A 66 -9.13 -1.14 -5.09
N ILE A 67 -9.15 -1.49 -6.38
CA ILE A 67 -7.91 -1.74 -7.15
C ILE A 67 -7.06 -0.47 -7.23
N ALA A 68 -7.67 0.70 -7.41
CA ALA A 68 -6.98 1.98 -7.42
C ALA A 68 -6.31 2.27 -6.07
N PHE A 69 -7.02 2.10 -4.95
CA PHE A 69 -6.45 2.31 -3.62
C PHE A 69 -5.32 1.32 -3.29
N LEU A 70 -5.45 0.05 -3.67
CA LEU A 70 -4.37 -0.93 -3.53
C LEU A 70 -3.14 -0.50 -4.32
N SER A 71 -3.33 -0.07 -5.57
CA SER A 71 -2.25 0.45 -6.41
C SER A 71 -1.54 1.63 -5.74
N LEU A 72 -2.30 2.62 -5.25
CA LEU A 72 -1.76 3.79 -4.54
C LEU A 72 -1.01 3.43 -3.24
N SER A 73 -1.36 2.33 -2.60
CA SER A 73 -0.67 1.83 -1.40
C SER A 73 0.61 1.05 -1.74
N MET A 74 0.65 0.38 -2.90
CA MET A 74 1.81 -0.40 -3.38
C MET A 74 2.96 0.48 -3.89
N PHE A 75 2.67 1.66 -4.45
CA PHE A 75 3.75 2.52 -4.97
C PHE A 75 4.73 2.95 -3.87
N PRO A 76 6.05 2.79 -4.09
CA PRO A 76 7.05 3.12 -3.08
C PRO A 76 7.13 4.62 -2.85
N ARG A 77 7.15 5.02 -1.57
CA ARG A 77 7.38 6.41 -1.15
C ARG A 77 8.84 6.56 -0.77
N LEU A 78 9.61 7.26 -1.62
CA LEU A 78 11.07 7.36 -1.52
C LEU A 78 11.57 8.68 -0.93
N SER A 79 10.67 9.50 -0.39
CA SER A 79 11.05 10.71 0.35
C SER A 79 11.63 10.30 1.72
N GLY A 80 12.95 10.23 1.82
CA GLY A 80 13.68 10.06 3.07
C GLY A 80 14.42 11.34 3.50
N PRO A 81 14.83 11.42 4.78
CA PRO A 81 15.73 12.47 5.28
C PRO A 81 16.94 12.72 4.36
N LYS A 82 17.21 13.99 4.07
CA LYS A 82 18.34 14.39 3.21
C LYS A 82 19.65 14.13 3.94
N GLY A 83 20.60 13.49 3.26
CA GLY A 83 21.93 13.23 3.84
C GLY A 83 21.96 12.13 4.90
N SER A 84 20.90 11.34 5.03
CA SER A 84 20.88 10.19 5.94
C SER A 84 21.98 9.17 5.62
N ASN A 85 22.58 8.62 6.68
CA ASN A 85 23.54 7.52 6.67
C ASN A 85 22.89 6.14 6.86
N ILE A 86 21.59 6.08 7.09
CA ILE A 86 20.85 4.81 7.26
C ILE A 86 19.81 4.57 6.15
N PHE A 87 19.26 5.63 5.54
CA PHE A 87 18.34 5.48 4.42
C PHE A 87 19.08 5.27 3.11
N PHE A 88 18.73 4.20 2.40
CA PHE A 88 19.37 3.83 1.12
C PHE A 88 19.39 4.99 0.12
N GLY A 89 18.30 5.77 -0.01
CA GLY A 89 18.25 6.89 -0.94
C GLY A 89 19.06 8.12 -0.48
N GLY A 90 19.50 8.16 0.77
CA GLY A 90 20.47 9.11 1.30
C GLY A 90 21.90 8.64 1.04
N ILE A 91 22.17 7.35 1.31
CA ILE A 91 23.46 6.69 1.10
C ILE A 91 23.87 6.76 -0.37
N THR A 92 22.99 6.39 -1.31
CA THR A 92 23.31 6.36 -2.74
C THR A 92 23.53 7.73 -3.38
N LYS A 93 23.30 8.83 -2.64
CA LYS A 93 23.61 10.20 -3.08
C LYS A 93 25.01 10.65 -2.67
N LYS A 94 25.76 9.82 -1.95
CA LYS A 94 27.13 10.06 -1.51
C LYS A 94 28.09 9.18 -2.30
N SER A 95 29.36 9.55 -2.38
CA SER A 95 30.40 8.59 -2.78
C SER A 95 30.61 7.57 -1.66
N GLU A 96 31.12 6.40 -2.01
CA GLU A 96 31.46 5.35 -1.06
C GLU A 96 32.42 5.87 0.03
N ASP A 97 33.50 6.54 -0.37
CA ASP A 97 34.48 7.11 0.57
C ASP A 97 33.83 8.09 1.56
N LYS A 98 32.95 8.95 1.06
CA LYS A 98 32.25 9.93 1.89
C LYS A 98 31.29 9.26 2.87
N PHE A 99 30.57 8.22 2.44
CA PHE A 99 29.72 7.46 3.33
C PHE A 99 30.52 6.77 4.44
N ILE A 100 31.64 6.12 4.10
CA ILE A 100 32.52 5.46 5.07
C ILE A 100 33.09 6.46 6.07
N GLU A 101 33.55 7.61 5.60
CA GLU A 101 34.08 8.69 6.44
C GLU A 101 33.01 9.21 7.40
N GLU A 102 31.82 9.56 6.89
CA GLU A 102 30.72 10.07 7.70
C GLU A 102 30.25 9.06 8.75
N VAL A 103 30.13 7.77 8.39
CA VAL A 103 29.72 6.73 9.36
C VAL A 103 30.78 6.49 10.43
N ARG A 104 32.07 6.62 10.13
CA ARG A 104 33.15 6.46 11.12
C ARG A 104 33.27 7.64 12.08
N THR A 105 32.82 8.81 11.67
CA THR A 105 33.02 10.07 12.39
C THR A 105 31.74 10.66 12.98
N ILE A 106 30.57 10.09 12.66
CA ILE A 106 29.29 10.52 13.20
C ILE A 106 29.29 10.42 14.74
N SER A 107 28.75 11.44 15.40
CA SER A 107 28.51 11.38 16.84
C SER A 107 27.29 10.53 17.14
N ASP A 108 27.24 9.96 18.35
CA ASP A 108 26.08 9.24 18.86
C ASP A 108 24.79 10.08 18.76
N ASP A 109 24.87 11.38 19.06
CA ASP A 109 23.74 12.31 18.96
C ASP A 109 23.25 12.47 17.51
N ALA A 110 24.17 12.63 16.55
CA ALA A 110 23.83 12.79 15.14
C ALA A 110 23.28 11.48 14.54
N TYR A 111 23.79 10.33 15.01
CA TYR A 111 23.25 9.04 14.64
C TYR A 111 21.83 8.84 15.20
N GLU A 112 21.61 9.16 16.49
CA GLU A 112 20.28 9.12 17.11
C GLU A 112 19.28 9.99 16.33
N GLU A 113 19.68 11.20 15.96
CA GLU A 113 18.84 12.11 15.17
C GLU A 113 18.44 11.54 13.81
N ASP A 114 19.38 10.93 13.07
CA ASP A 114 19.10 10.29 11.78
C ASP A 114 18.13 9.11 11.95
N VAL A 115 18.35 8.26 12.97
CA VAL A 115 17.45 7.14 13.30
C VAL A 115 16.04 7.62 13.60
N LEU A 116 15.89 8.70 14.38
CA LEU A 116 14.58 9.26 14.71
C LEU A 116 13.91 9.93 13.51
N ALA A 117 14.68 10.62 12.66
CA ALA A 117 14.17 11.18 11.42
C ALA A 117 13.62 10.08 10.50
N GLN A 118 14.30 8.92 10.41
CA GLN A 118 13.77 7.77 9.68
C GLN A 118 12.56 7.16 10.34
N ALA A 119 12.54 7.05 11.67
CA ALA A 119 11.39 6.50 12.39
C ALA A 119 10.14 7.35 12.11
N TYR A 120 10.26 8.68 12.23
CA TYR A 120 9.18 9.61 11.89
C TYR A 120 8.72 9.45 10.43
N ARG A 121 9.66 9.42 9.49
CA ARG A 121 9.31 9.28 8.07
C ARG A 121 8.62 7.94 7.75
N ASN A 122 9.07 6.85 8.36
CA ASN A 122 8.43 5.55 8.18
C ASN A 122 7.05 5.47 8.85
N ALA A 123 6.83 6.21 9.94
CA ALA A 123 5.50 6.35 10.54
C ALA A 123 4.51 7.03 9.56
N GLU A 124 4.92 8.12 8.89
CA GLU A 124 4.11 8.77 7.86
C GLU A 124 3.80 7.82 6.69
N ILE A 125 4.78 7.04 6.25
CA ILE A 125 4.60 6.03 5.18
C ILE A 125 3.61 4.95 5.63
N ALA A 126 3.74 4.46 6.87
CA ALA A 126 2.83 3.45 7.42
C ALA A 126 1.40 3.99 7.50
N GLU A 127 1.19 5.20 8.04
CA GLU A 127 -0.12 5.85 8.13
C GLU A 127 -0.79 5.92 6.76
N GLU A 128 -0.09 6.41 5.75
CA GLU A 128 -0.64 6.57 4.40
C GLU A 128 -0.97 5.22 3.75
N LYS A 129 -0.11 4.21 3.92
CA LYS A 129 -0.38 2.83 3.46
C LYS A 129 -1.61 2.24 4.14
N PHE A 130 -1.74 2.38 5.46
CA PHE A 130 -2.91 1.88 6.19
C PHE A 130 -4.19 2.62 5.80
N LYS A 131 -4.13 3.92 5.53
CA LYS A 131 -5.28 4.71 5.04
C LYS A 131 -5.81 4.18 3.72
N PHE A 132 -4.94 4.00 2.72
CA PHE A 132 -5.35 3.45 1.43
C PHE A 132 -5.77 1.98 1.51
N THR A 133 -5.06 1.19 2.31
CA THR A 133 -5.44 -0.21 2.59
C THR A 133 -6.85 -0.27 3.18
N LYS A 134 -7.18 0.57 4.17
CA LYS A 134 -8.53 0.64 4.74
C LYS A 134 -9.60 0.92 3.68
N TYR A 135 -9.38 1.92 2.82
CA TYR A 135 -10.34 2.26 1.77
C TYR A 135 -10.47 1.16 0.72
N ALA A 136 -9.37 0.48 0.38
CA ALA A 136 -9.42 -0.71 -0.47
C ALA A 136 -10.32 -1.79 0.14
N PHE A 137 -10.07 -2.18 1.41
CA PHE A 137 -10.88 -3.20 2.08
C PHE A 137 -12.37 -2.84 2.11
N ILE A 138 -12.71 -1.60 2.49
CA ILE A 138 -14.11 -1.14 2.50
C ILE A 138 -14.72 -1.26 1.10
N SER A 139 -14.00 -0.82 0.07
CA SER A 139 -14.50 -0.84 -1.30
C SER A 139 -14.67 -2.27 -1.83
N SER A 140 -13.71 -3.17 -1.56
CA SER A 140 -13.85 -4.60 -1.82
C SER A 140 -15.09 -5.18 -1.15
N PHE A 141 -15.26 -4.96 0.16
CA PHE A 141 -16.41 -5.52 0.90
C PHE A 141 -17.75 -5.00 0.38
N VAL A 142 -17.84 -3.72 0.02
CA VAL A 142 -19.04 -3.14 -0.60
C VAL A 142 -19.32 -3.80 -1.96
N SER A 143 -18.29 -4.14 -2.74
CA SER A 143 -18.46 -4.76 -4.06
C SER A 143 -19.00 -6.19 -4.01
N VAL A 144 -18.69 -6.98 -2.96
CA VAL A 144 -19.04 -8.42 -2.86
C VAL A 144 -20.54 -8.72 -3.01
N PRO A 145 -21.48 -8.08 -2.29
CA PRO A 145 -22.90 -8.39 -2.45
C PRO A 145 -23.41 -8.08 -3.85
N PHE A 146 -22.95 -6.99 -4.46
CA PHE A 146 -23.31 -6.65 -5.85
C PHE A 146 -22.66 -7.59 -6.85
N TRP A 147 -21.46 -8.10 -6.56
CA TRP A 147 -20.77 -9.11 -7.37
C TRP A 147 -21.59 -10.41 -7.42
N LEU A 148 -22.01 -10.92 -6.26
CA LEU A 148 -22.85 -12.11 -6.16
C LEU A 148 -24.20 -11.92 -6.85
N ALA A 149 -24.85 -10.78 -6.63
CA ALA A 149 -26.12 -10.46 -7.29
C ALA A 149 -25.97 -10.35 -8.82
N THR A 150 -24.89 -9.73 -9.30
CA THR A 150 -24.60 -9.60 -10.73
C THR A 150 -24.39 -10.96 -11.38
N ILE A 151 -23.62 -11.85 -10.73
CA ILE A 151 -23.44 -13.23 -11.20
C ILE A 151 -24.78 -13.92 -11.28
N TYR A 152 -25.58 -13.87 -10.21
CA TYR A 152 -26.90 -14.49 -10.19
C TYR A 152 -27.80 -13.96 -11.33
N LEU A 153 -27.89 -12.65 -11.52
CA LEU A 153 -28.79 -12.05 -12.51
C LEU A 153 -28.36 -12.24 -13.97
N ILE A 154 -27.06 -12.47 -14.23
CA ILE A 154 -26.52 -12.60 -15.60
C ILE A 154 -26.33 -14.07 -15.99
N TYR A 155 -25.98 -14.93 -15.02
CA TYR A 155 -25.63 -16.33 -15.27
C TYR A 155 -26.77 -17.32 -14.99
N VAL A 156 -27.65 -17.01 -14.03
CA VAL A 156 -28.81 -17.86 -13.67
C VAL A 156 -30.07 -17.32 -14.33
#